data_AF-L5LXW7-F1
#
_entry.id   AF-L5LXW7-F1
#
_cell.length_a   1.000
_cell.length_b   1.000
_cell.length_c   1.000
_cell.angle_alpha   90.00
_cell.angle_beta   90.00
_cell.angle_gamma   90.00
#
_symmetry.space_group_name_H-M   'P 1'
#
loop_
_entity.id
_entity.type
_entity.pdbx_description
1 polymer ?
#
loop_
_entity_poly.entity_id
_entity_poly.type
_entity_poly.pdbx_seq_one_letter_code
_entity_poly.pdbx_strand_id
1 'polypeptide(L)'
;MSVPILNVCMRLLQVLPFIYRAIGSKHLPDSNISFVHFDSHPDLLIPVNMPADTVFDKETLFGELSIENWIMPAVYAGHFSNVIWLHPTWAQQIREGTHHFLVGKDTSTTTIRMLHLRTAATKSLQLLVVNVLHSSSAAPGEDLEATFADLCDCDDEETVQKWASNPGMESLVPLVQSLKKRMDVPDYEMVHQAGLTCDYSELPHHISTEQEIEYLIQSVFYLLKNLPKPTLVTIARSSLDDYCPSEQVDAIQEKVLRVLRSLYGTLDLHLVYSAESSPP
;
A
#
# COMPACT_ATOMS: atom_id res chain seq x y z
N MET A 1 -20.18 26.96 -7.23
CA MET A 1 -18.99 26.10 -7.06
C MET A 1 -19.27 25.18 -5.89
N SER A 2 -19.45 23.88 -6.12
CA SER A 2 -19.63 22.91 -5.04
C SER A 2 -18.32 22.79 -4.27
N VAL A 3 -18.39 22.83 -2.94
CA VAL A 3 -17.24 22.56 -2.08
C VAL A 3 -16.73 21.15 -2.43
N PRO A 4 -15.42 20.95 -2.70
CA PRO A 4 -14.90 19.62 -3.03
C PRO A 4 -15.01 18.71 -1.80
N ILE A 5 -15.89 17.73 -1.91
CA ILE A 5 -16.16 16.74 -0.87
C ILE A 5 -15.06 15.68 -0.88
N LEU A 6 -14.47 15.40 0.27
CA LEU A 6 -13.46 14.35 0.41
C LEU A 6 -14.13 13.02 0.75
N ASN A 7 -13.92 12.01 -0.10
CA ASN A 7 -14.42 10.65 0.13
C ASN A 7 -13.60 9.95 1.21
N VAL A 8 -14.25 9.28 2.18
CA VAL A 8 -13.57 8.48 3.20
C VAL A 8 -14.17 7.08 3.26
N CYS A 9 -13.35 6.04 3.04
CA CYS A 9 -13.76 4.63 3.12
C CYS A 9 -13.05 3.91 4.27
N MET A 10 -13.80 3.15 5.09
CA MET A 10 -13.29 2.55 6.34
C MET A 10 -13.28 1.01 6.40
N ARG A 11 -13.33 0.33 5.24
CA ARG A 11 -13.32 -1.15 5.19
C ARG A 11 -12.53 -1.64 3.97
N LEU A 12 -11.40 -2.29 4.19
CA LEU A 12 -10.54 -2.81 3.12
C LEU A 12 -11.26 -3.83 2.24
N LEU A 13 -12.02 -4.77 2.82
CA LEU A 13 -12.80 -5.75 2.05
C LEU A 13 -13.83 -5.16 1.06
N GLN A 14 -14.25 -3.90 1.23
CA GLN A 14 -15.22 -3.24 0.36
C GLN A 14 -14.73 -1.92 -0.23
N VAL A 15 -13.43 -1.65 -0.12
CA VAL A 15 -12.85 -0.37 -0.55
C VAL A 15 -12.95 -0.22 -2.07
N LEU A 16 -12.59 -1.26 -2.83
CA LEU A 16 -12.58 -1.18 -4.29
C LEU A 16 -14.00 -1.12 -4.89
N PRO A 17 -14.99 -1.93 -4.45
CA PRO A 17 -16.39 -1.77 -4.87
C PRO A 17 -16.96 -0.37 -4.58
N PHE A 18 -16.62 0.22 -3.42
CA PHE A 18 -17.01 1.60 -3.11
C PHE A 18 -16.41 2.58 -4.11
N ILE A 19 -15.11 2.49 -4.36
CA ILE A 19 -14.39 3.37 -5.29
C ILE A 19 -15.00 3.26 -6.70
N TYR A 20 -15.26 2.03 -7.19
CA TYR A 20 -15.87 1.82 -8.51
C TYR A 20 -17.27 2.41 -8.60
N ARG A 21 -18.08 2.31 -7.54
CA ARG A 21 -19.40 2.96 -7.47
C ARG A 21 -19.27 4.49 -7.45
N ALA A 22 -18.31 5.03 -6.71
CA ALA A 22 -18.05 6.46 -6.65
C ALA A 22 -17.57 7.01 -8.00
N ILE A 23 -16.75 6.26 -8.75
CA ILE A 23 -16.37 6.55 -10.14
C ILE A 23 -17.62 6.55 -11.03
N GLY A 24 -18.41 5.47 -11.01
CA GLY A 24 -19.61 5.33 -11.84
C GLY A 24 -20.69 6.38 -11.57
N SER A 25 -20.77 6.87 -10.33
CA SER A 25 -21.69 7.95 -9.92
C SER A 25 -21.07 9.35 -10.01
N LYS A 26 -19.83 9.47 -10.50
CA LYS A 26 -19.09 10.73 -10.71
C LYS A 26 -18.75 11.51 -9.43
N HIS A 27 -18.73 10.84 -8.28
CA HIS A 27 -18.20 11.37 -7.01
C HIS A 27 -16.66 11.27 -6.95
N LEU A 28 -16.07 10.39 -7.76
CA LEU A 28 -14.64 10.32 -8.03
C LEU A 28 -14.37 10.43 -9.55
N PRO A 29 -13.22 10.98 -9.97
CA PRO A 29 -12.79 10.91 -11.36
C PRO A 29 -12.48 9.46 -11.75
N ASP A 30 -12.53 9.15 -13.04
CA ASP A 30 -12.23 7.81 -13.57
C ASP A 30 -10.73 7.48 -13.64
N SER A 31 -9.86 8.47 -13.44
CA SER A 31 -8.41 8.37 -13.57
C SER A 31 -7.70 9.41 -12.71
N ASN A 32 -6.39 9.23 -12.51
CA ASN A 32 -5.53 10.12 -11.73
C ASN A 32 -6.02 10.38 -10.29
N ILE A 33 -6.68 9.39 -9.68
CA ILE A 33 -7.02 9.44 -8.27
C ILE A 33 -5.71 9.43 -7.47
N SER A 34 -5.61 10.39 -6.55
CA SER A 34 -4.58 10.47 -5.52
C SER A 34 -5.25 10.32 -4.17
N PHE A 35 -4.78 9.39 -3.35
CA PHE A 35 -5.39 9.12 -2.04
C PHE A 35 -4.38 8.94 -0.91
N VAL A 36 -4.85 9.21 0.30
CA VAL A 36 -4.12 8.92 1.54
C VAL A 36 -4.66 7.62 2.12
N HIS A 37 -3.77 6.70 2.45
CA HIS A 37 -4.07 5.39 3.02
C HIS A 37 -3.55 5.31 4.45
N PHE A 38 -4.45 5.18 5.41
CA PHE A 38 -4.13 4.94 6.82
C PHE A 38 -4.28 3.46 7.12
N ASP A 39 -3.14 2.77 7.23
CA ASP A 39 -3.09 1.34 7.53
C ASP A 39 -1.68 0.99 8.03
N SER A 40 -1.55 -0.09 8.78
CA SER A 40 -0.26 -0.71 9.09
C SER A 40 0.26 -1.60 7.96
N HIS A 41 -0.56 -1.91 6.97
CA HIS A 41 -0.16 -2.66 5.77
C HIS A 41 -0.21 -1.77 4.52
N PRO A 42 0.65 -2.01 3.53
CA PRO A 42 0.65 -1.20 2.31
C PRO A 42 -0.48 -1.57 1.33
N ASP A 43 -1.09 -2.76 1.44
CA ASP A 43 -2.12 -3.31 0.54
C ASP A 43 -1.73 -3.33 -0.96
N LEU A 44 -0.43 -3.52 -1.22
CA LEU A 44 0.18 -3.49 -2.55
C LEU A 44 0.46 -4.88 -3.15
N LEU A 45 0.00 -5.97 -2.52
CA LEU A 45 0.27 -7.31 -3.02
C LEU A 45 -0.38 -7.50 -4.41
N ILE A 46 0.31 -8.22 -5.29
CA ILE A 46 -0.22 -8.56 -6.62
C ILE A 46 -0.68 -10.02 -6.61
N PRO A 47 -1.94 -10.31 -7.00
CA PRO A 47 -2.42 -11.69 -7.12
C PRO A 47 -1.58 -12.50 -8.13
N VAL A 48 -0.80 -13.45 -7.63
CA VAL A 48 0.22 -14.17 -8.44
C VAL A 48 -0.40 -14.94 -9.61
N ASN A 49 -1.62 -15.45 -9.50
CA ASN A 49 -2.19 -16.27 -10.58
C ASN A 49 -3.31 -15.58 -11.37
N MET A 50 -3.59 -14.30 -11.10
CA MET A 50 -4.69 -13.60 -11.76
C MET A 50 -4.33 -13.19 -13.19
N PRO A 51 -5.08 -13.62 -14.22
CA PRO A 51 -4.93 -13.10 -15.58
C PRO A 51 -5.09 -11.57 -15.59
N ALA A 52 -4.24 -10.87 -16.34
CA ALA A 52 -4.27 -9.40 -16.34
C ALA A 52 -5.62 -8.84 -16.84
N ASP A 53 -6.27 -9.55 -17.77
CA ASP A 53 -7.54 -9.12 -18.36
C ASP A 53 -8.70 -9.16 -17.35
N THR A 54 -8.57 -9.94 -16.27
CA THR A 54 -9.53 -9.99 -15.16
C THR A 54 -9.75 -8.61 -14.53
N VAL A 55 -8.74 -7.74 -14.53
CA VAL A 55 -8.84 -6.37 -14.00
C VAL A 55 -9.95 -5.55 -14.65
N PHE A 56 -10.32 -5.87 -15.90
CA PHE A 56 -11.36 -5.15 -16.64
C PHE A 56 -12.75 -5.79 -16.53
N ASP A 57 -12.87 -6.92 -15.84
CA ASP A 57 -14.14 -7.54 -15.46
C ASP A 57 -14.36 -7.36 -13.96
N LYS A 58 -15.21 -6.40 -13.59
CA LYS A 58 -15.46 -6.05 -12.19
C LYS A 58 -15.90 -7.24 -11.33
N GLU A 59 -16.70 -8.17 -11.88
CA GLU A 59 -17.33 -9.23 -11.08
C GLU A 59 -16.30 -10.31 -10.78
N THR A 60 -15.54 -10.70 -11.81
CA THR A 60 -14.42 -11.63 -11.67
C THR A 60 -13.32 -11.00 -10.80
N LEU A 61 -12.97 -9.73 -11.03
CA LEU A 61 -11.97 -9.02 -10.23
C LEU A 61 -12.32 -9.04 -8.75
N PHE A 62 -13.53 -8.64 -8.36
CA PHE A 62 -13.89 -8.59 -6.94
C PHE A 62 -13.88 -9.96 -6.26
N GLY A 63 -14.04 -11.05 -7.02
CA GLY A 63 -13.89 -12.42 -6.50
C GLY A 63 -12.43 -12.85 -6.26
N GLU A 64 -11.46 -12.22 -6.93
CA GLU A 64 -10.03 -12.55 -6.84
C GLU A 64 -9.27 -11.69 -5.80
N LEU A 65 -9.90 -10.64 -5.27
CA LEU A 65 -9.26 -9.71 -4.33
C LEU A 65 -9.44 -10.12 -2.87
N SER A 66 -8.42 -9.79 -2.08
CA SER A 66 -8.37 -9.82 -0.62
C SER A 66 -7.99 -8.43 -0.09
N ILE A 67 -7.92 -8.29 1.24
CA ILE A 67 -7.59 -7.00 1.88
C ILE A 67 -6.21 -6.46 1.53
N GLU A 68 -5.26 -7.34 1.18
CA GLU A 68 -3.85 -7.01 0.96
C GLU A 68 -3.50 -6.67 -0.51
N ASN A 69 -4.43 -6.87 -1.46
CA ASN A 69 -4.08 -6.91 -2.89
C ASN A 69 -4.97 -6.06 -3.82
N TRP A 70 -5.72 -5.09 -3.28
CA TRP A 70 -6.71 -4.32 -4.03
C TRP A 70 -6.16 -3.08 -4.75
N ILE A 71 -5.01 -2.53 -4.31
CA ILE A 71 -4.47 -1.28 -4.86
C ILE A 71 -3.87 -1.51 -6.26
N MET A 72 -3.00 -2.51 -6.41
CA MET A 72 -2.26 -2.74 -7.66
C MET A 72 -3.16 -3.05 -8.87
N PRO A 73 -4.23 -3.87 -8.75
CA PRO A 73 -5.20 -4.05 -9.83
C PRO A 73 -5.89 -2.74 -10.24
N ALA A 74 -6.21 -1.87 -9.29
CA ALA A 74 -6.82 -0.56 -9.57
C ALA A 74 -5.84 0.44 -10.22
N VAL A 75 -4.54 0.34 -9.91
CA VAL A 75 -3.47 1.04 -10.65
C VAL A 75 -3.44 0.55 -12.10
N TYR A 76 -3.46 -0.77 -12.32
CA TYR A 76 -3.43 -1.33 -13.67
C TYR A 76 -4.68 -0.98 -14.49
N ALA A 77 -5.85 -0.90 -13.85
CA ALA A 77 -7.08 -0.37 -14.45
C ALA A 77 -6.96 1.12 -14.86
N GLY A 78 -5.96 1.85 -14.35
CA GLY A 78 -5.70 3.25 -14.66
C GLY A 78 -6.41 4.25 -13.73
N HIS A 79 -7.02 3.78 -12.63
CA HIS A 79 -7.73 4.65 -11.70
C HIS A 79 -6.77 5.40 -10.78
N PHE A 80 -5.78 4.71 -10.22
CA PHE A 80 -4.84 5.26 -9.25
C PHE A 80 -3.52 5.67 -9.88
N SER A 81 -2.97 6.78 -9.41
CA SER A 81 -1.69 7.31 -9.88
C SER A 81 -0.73 7.63 -8.73
N ASN A 82 -1.27 8.05 -7.58
CA ASN A 82 -0.50 8.50 -6.43
C ASN A 82 -1.14 7.97 -5.14
N VAL A 83 -0.35 7.35 -4.29
CA VAL A 83 -0.77 6.87 -2.97
C VAL A 83 0.18 7.45 -1.94
N ILE A 84 -0.38 8.03 -0.87
CA ILE A 84 0.39 8.41 0.31
C ILE A 84 0.01 7.41 1.41
N TRP A 85 0.94 6.53 1.76
CA TRP A 85 0.74 5.57 2.84
C TRP A 85 1.25 6.16 4.15
N LEU A 86 0.32 6.44 5.07
CA LEU A 86 0.62 6.92 6.42
C LEU A 86 0.54 5.74 7.39
N HIS A 87 1.70 5.31 7.87
CA HIS A 87 1.83 4.08 8.65
C HIS A 87 2.45 4.35 10.03
N PRO A 88 2.18 3.50 11.04
CA PRO A 88 2.81 3.62 12.34
C PRO A 88 4.29 3.22 12.30
N THR A 89 5.05 3.59 13.33
CA THR A 89 6.50 3.37 13.42
C THR A 89 6.95 1.92 13.35
N TRP A 90 6.07 0.99 13.73
CA TRP A 90 6.33 -0.45 13.73
C TRP A 90 6.01 -1.14 12.40
N ALA A 91 5.28 -0.49 11.49
CA ALA A 91 5.07 -0.98 10.13
C ALA A 91 6.30 -0.63 9.29
N GLN A 92 7.20 -1.59 9.07
CA GLN A 92 8.48 -1.40 8.37
C GLN A 92 8.56 -2.15 7.04
N GLN A 93 7.42 -2.53 6.46
CA GLN A 93 7.37 -3.33 5.23
C GLN A 93 8.00 -2.62 4.03
N ILE A 94 7.81 -1.30 3.92
CA ILE A 94 8.40 -0.47 2.87
C ILE A 94 9.15 0.70 3.52
N ARG A 95 10.34 1.00 3.01
CA ARG A 95 11.16 2.13 3.47
C ARG A 95 10.42 3.46 3.28
N GLU A 96 10.52 4.36 4.25
CA GLU A 96 10.05 5.74 4.12
C GLU A 96 10.69 6.42 2.88
N GLY A 97 9.89 7.18 2.11
CA GLY A 97 10.37 7.82 0.89
C GLY A 97 9.39 7.69 -0.28
N THR A 98 9.85 8.08 -1.47
CA THR A 98 9.05 7.97 -2.70
C THR A 98 9.49 6.76 -3.50
N HIS A 99 8.53 5.89 -3.81
CA HIS A 99 8.72 4.67 -4.60
C HIS A 99 7.88 4.75 -5.87
N HIS A 100 8.38 4.15 -6.95
CA HIS A 100 7.72 4.13 -8.24
C HIS A 100 7.53 2.70 -8.72
N PHE A 101 6.27 2.31 -8.87
CA PHE A 101 5.88 0.99 -9.33
C PHE A 101 5.35 1.06 -10.76
N LEU A 102 5.72 0.10 -11.61
CA LEU A 102 5.10 -0.13 -12.91
C LEU A 102 4.34 -1.45 -12.87
N VAL A 103 3.03 -1.39 -13.14
CA VAL A 103 2.15 -2.56 -13.15
C VAL A 103 1.66 -2.80 -14.56
N GLY A 104 1.67 -4.06 -15.00
CA GLY A 104 1.20 -4.43 -16.33
C GLY A 104 0.93 -5.92 -16.50
N LYS A 105 0.52 -6.29 -17.72
CA LYS A 105 0.41 -7.68 -18.16
C LYS A 105 1.79 -8.21 -18.53
N ASP A 106 2.25 -9.25 -17.85
CA ASP A 106 3.43 -10.00 -18.26
C ASP A 106 3.12 -10.82 -19.52
N THR A 107 3.95 -10.69 -20.56
CA THR A 107 3.68 -11.34 -21.85
C THR A 107 3.90 -12.84 -21.84
N SER A 108 4.74 -13.34 -20.92
CA SER A 108 5.08 -14.78 -20.85
C SER A 108 4.00 -15.59 -20.13
N THR A 109 3.43 -15.03 -19.06
CA THR A 109 2.43 -15.68 -18.21
C THR A 109 1.01 -15.18 -18.46
N THR A 110 0.84 -14.03 -19.12
CA THR A 110 -0.44 -13.31 -19.33
C THR A 110 -1.11 -12.77 -18.05
N THR A 111 -0.42 -12.86 -16.92
CA THR A 111 -0.90 -12.43 -15.60
C THR A 111 -0.51 -10.99 -15.28
N ILE A 112 -1.18 -10.37 -14.31
CA ILE A 112 -0.79 -9.05 -13.79
C ILE A 112 0.52 -9.17 -12.99
N ARG A 113 1.46 -8.26 -13.23
CA ARG A 113 2.77 -8.24 -12.56
C ARG A 113 3.30 -6.83 -12.36
N MET A 114 4.22 -6.72 -11.41
CA MET A 114 5.22 -5.66 -11.38
C MET A 114 6.17 -5.86 -12.57
N LEU A 115 6.46 -4.78 -13.28
CA LEU A 115 7.32 -4.79 -14.45
C LEU A 115 8.47 -3.79 -14.25
N HIS A 116 9.64 -4.08 -14.80
CA HIS A 116 10.77 -3.16 -14.75
C HIS A 116 10.78 -2.16 -15.93
N LEU A 117 10.27 -2.57 -17.10
CA LEU A 117 10.30 -1.76 -18.31
C LEU A 117 8.95 -1.08 -18.56
N ARG A 118 8.99 0.25 -18.74
CA ARG A 118 7.83 1.03 -19.16
C ARG A 118 7.47 0.70 -20.60
N THR A 119 6.24 0.24 -20.80
CA THR A 119 5.63 0.02 -22.12
C THR A 119 4.32 0.79 -22.23
N ALA A 120 3.75 0.88 -23.45
CA ALA A 120 2.44 1.51 -23.66
C ALA A 120 1.30 0.85 -22.86
N ALA A 121 1.46 -0.41 -22.46
CA ALA A 121 0.49 -1.16 -21.67
C ALA A 121 0.71 -1.06 -20.15
N THR A 122 1.84 -0.48 -19.70
CA THR A 122 2.13 -0.32 -18.27
C THR A 122 1.44 0.89 -17.66
N LYS A 123 1.04 0.76 -16.39
CA LYS A 123 0.56 1.87 -15.55
C LYS A 123 1.55 2.12 -14.43
N SER A 124 1.74 3.38 -14.07
CA SER A 124 2.66 3.76 -13.01
C SER A 124 1.91 4.21 -11.76
N LEU A 125 2.37 3.73 -10.61
CA LEU A 125 2.00 4.22 -9.29
C LEU A 125 3.21 4.94 -8.68
N GLN A 126 3.00 6.15 -8.17
CA GLN A 126 3.91 6.77 -7.22
C GLN A 126 3.37 6.53 -5.80
N LEU A 127 4.19 5.91 -4.95
CA LEU A 127 3.88 5.70 -3.54
C LEU A 127 4.78 6.60 -2.69
N LEU A 128 4.19 7.44 -1.85
CA LEU A 128 4.91 8.17 -0.81
C LEU A 128 4.66 7.46 0.53
N VAL A 129 5.71 6.87 1.09
CA VAL A 129 5.70 6.16 2.38
C VAL A 129 6.12 7.12 3.48
N VAL A 130 5.23 7.34 4.45
CA VAL A 130 5.46 8.30 5.54
C VAL A 130 5.08 7.68 6.88
N ASN A 131 6.03 7.70 7.79
CA ASN A 131 5.83 7.33 9.17
C ASN A 131 5.18 8.47 9.96
N VAL A 132 4.13 8.14 10.71
CA VAL A 132 3.34 9.14 11.44
C VAL A 132 4.12 9.87 12.54
N LEU A 133 5.18 9.29 13.13
CA LEU A 133 5.88 9.89 14.29
C LEU A 133 7.28 10.45 14.03
N HIS A 134 7.78 10.37 12.79
CA HIS A 134 9.13 10.78 12.35
C HIS A 134 10.15 11.08 13.48
N SER A 135 10.90 10.06 13.89
CA SER A 135 12.22 10.25 14.49
C SER A 135 13.26 9.81 13.46
N SER A 136 14.20 10.68 13.13
CA SER A 136 15.37 10.29 12.33
C SER A 136 16.12 9.17 13.06
N SER A 137 15.95 7.94 12.60
CA SER A 137 16.90 6.88 12.83
C SER A 137 16.84 5.96 11.63
N ALA A 138 17.94 5.92 10.88
CA ALA A 138 18.17 4.91 9.87
C ALA A 138 17.90 3.53 10.49
N ALA A 139 16.93 2.82 9.91
CA ALA A 139 16.55 1.46 10.26
C ALA A 139 17.17 0.48 9.22
N PRO A 140 17.17 -0.84 9.46
CA PRO A 140 18.01 -1.87 8.81
C PRO A 140 17.94 -2.01 7.27
N GLY A 141 17.11 -1.22 6.59
CA GLY A 141 16.84 -1.33 5.15
C GLY A 141 17.89 -0.75 4.22
N GLU A 142 18.88 0.01 4.72
CA GLU A 142 20.01 0.46 3.86
C GLU A 142 20.76 -0.72 3.25
N ASP A 143 20.92 -1.81 4.02
CA ASP A 143 21.65 -2.98 3.55
C ASP A 143 20.85 -3.75 2.47
N LEU A 144 19.52 -3.82 2.54
CA LEU A 144 18.70 -4.50 1.52
C LEU A 144 18.68 -3.75 0.20
N GLU A 145 18.41 -2.44 0.23
CA GLU A 145 18.40 -1.63 -0.99
C GLU A 145 19.77 -1.60 -1.66
N ALA A 146 20.84 -1.46 -0.88
CA ALA A 146 22.21 -1.54 -1.38
C ALA A 146 22.56 -2.95 -1.89
N THR A 147 22.08 -4.01 -1.22
CA THR A 147 22.27 -5.40 -1.68
C THR A 147 21.62 -5.59 -3.05
N PHE A 148 20.36 -5.22 -3.22
CA PHE A 148 19.66 -5.41 -4.50
C PHE A 148 20.19 -4.49 -5.60
N ALA A 149 20.66 -3.29 -5.27
CA ALA A 149 21.36 -2.42 -6.22
C ALA A 149 22.69 -3.04 -6.69
N ASP A 150 23.53 -3.53 -5.75
CA ASP A 150 24.78 -4.23 -6.08
C ASP A 150 24.52 -5.49 -6.91
N LEU A 151 23.45 -6.25 -6.61
CA LEU A 151 23.07 -7.44 -7.39
C LEU A 151 22.59 -7.11 -8.80
N CYS A 152 22.00 -5.92 -9.03
CA CYS A 152 21.70 -5.45 -10.38
C CYS A 152 22.97 -5.18 -11.19
N ASP A 153 24.06 -4.79 -10.54
CA ASP A 153 25.36 -4.53 -11.18
C ASP A 153 26.19 -5.81 -11.37
N CYS A 154 26.31 -6.65 -10.33
CA CYS A 154 27.02 -7.93 -10.37
C CYS A 154 26.49 -8.92 -9.31
N ASP A 155 26.12 -10.14 -9.72
CA ASP A 155 25.59 -11.18 -8.85
C ASP A 155 26.56 -12.37 -8.63
N ASP A 156 27.87 -12.11 -8.74
CA ASP A 156 28.92 -13.12 -8.54
C ASP A 156 28.98 -13.65 -7.09
N GLU A 157 29.66 -14.79 -6.91
CA GLU A 157 29.74 -15.43 -5.59
C GLU A 157 30.37 -14.52 -4.52
N GLU A 158 31.31 -13.65 -4.90
CA GLU A 158 31.98 -12.73 -3.98
C GLU A 158 31.00 -11.67 -3.45
N THR A 159 30.23 -11.04 -4.35
CA THR A 159 29.24 -10.01 -4.02
C THR A 159 28.11 -10.58 -3.17
N VAL A 160 27.59 -11.76 -3.54
CA VAL A 160 26.52 -12.42 -2.79
C VAL A 160 26.99 -12.84 -1.39
N GLN A 161 28.20 -13.38 -1.25
CA GLN A 161 28.74 -13.79 0.06
C GLN A 161 29.08 -12.61 0.97
N LYS A 162 29.54 -11.49 0.39
CA LYS A 162 29.76 -10.25 1.12
C LYS A 162 28.48 -9.79 1.82
N TRP A 163 27.37 -9.71 1.09
CA TRP A 163 26.08 -9.29 1.65
C TRP A 163 25.44 -10.33 2.58
N ALA A 164 25.56 -11.62 2.25
CA ALA A 164 25.04 -12.71 3.09
C ALA A 164 25.75 -12.83 4.46
N SER A 165 26.92 -12.21 4.61
CA SER A 165 27.63 -12.12 5.88
C SER A 165 27.04 -11.07 6.84
N ASN A 166 26.14 -10.20 6.35
CA ASN A 166 25.45 -9.22 7.19
C ASN A 166 24.35 -9.92 8.03
N PRO A 167 24.18 -9.54 9.31
CA PRO A 167 23.11 -10.08 10.15
C PRO A 167 21.73 -9.93 9.49
N GLY A 168 20.95 -11.00 9.38
CA GLY A 168 19.62 -11.00 8.76
C GLY A 168 19.59 -11.25 7.24
N MET A 169 20.75 -11.49 6.60
CA MET A 169 20.86 -11.77 5.16
C MET A 169 21.21 -13.23 4.85
N GLU A 170 21.03 -14.15 5.81
CA GLU A 170 21.47 -15.55 5.69
C GLU A 170 20.75 -16.29 4.53
N SER A 171 19.58 -15.78 4.13
CA SER A 171 18.77 -16.33 3.04
C SER A 171 19.13 -15.76 1.66
N LEU A 172 20.06 -14.82 1.55
CA LEU A 172 20.41 -14.18 0.27
C LEU A 172 21.05 -15.16 -0.72
N VAL A 173 22.01 -15.97 -0.27
CA VAL A 173 22.67 -17.00 -1.10
C VAL A 173 21.65 -18.00 -1.68
N PRO A 174 20.79 -18.66 -0.87
CA PRO A 174 19.81 -19.58 -1.43
C PRO A 174 18.77 -18.89 -2.31
N LEU A 175 18.41 -17.63 -2.05
CA LEU A 175 17.53 -16.84 -2.93
C LEU A 175 18.16 -16.63 -4.31
N VAL A 176 19.39 -16.11 -4.37
CA VAL A 176 20.11 -15.84 -5.63
C VAL A 176 20.31 -17.14 -6.43
N GLN A 177 20.73 -18.23 -5.78
CA GLN A 177 20.86 -19.54 -6.43
C GLN A 177 19.53 -20.05 -6.99
N SER A 178 18.45 -19.87 -6.24
CA SER A 178 17.10 -20.26 -6.67
C SER A 178 16.59 -19.43 -7.85
N LEU A 179 16.94 -18.14 -7.91
CA LEU A 179 16.62 -17.26 -9.02
C LEU A 179 17.41 -17.63 -10.28
N LYS A 180 18.74 -17.78 -10.17
CA LYS A 180 19.62 -18.19 -11.28
C LYS A 180 19.26 -19.56 -11.88
N LYS A 181 18.71 -20.47 -11.07
CA LYS A 181 18.23 -21.76 -11.56
C LYS A 181 16.96 -21.65 -12.41
N ARG A 182 16.15 -20.61 -12.18
CA ARG A 182 14.85 -20.39 -12.83
C ARG A 182 14.93 -19.36 -13.97
N MET A 183 15.95 -18.49 -13.94
CA MET A 183 16.12 -17.36 -14.83
C MET A 183 17.59 -17.23 -15.22
N ASP A 184 17.86 -17.04 -16.51
CA ASP A 184 19.23 -16.88 -17.04
C ASP A 184 19.88 -15.58 -16.52
N VAL A 185 19.07 -14.51 -16.40
CA VAL A 185 19.43 -13.25 -15.76
C VAL A 185 18.29 -12.84 -14.81
N PRO A 186 18.45 -12.98 -13.49
CA PRO A 186 17.44 -12.53 -12.53
C PRO A 186 17.25 -11.01 -12.56
N ASP A 187 15.99 -10.56 -12.51
CA ASP A 187 15.64 -9.14 -12.35
C ASP A 187 15.57 -8.81 -10.86
N TYR A 188 16.72 -8.47 -10.27
CA TYR A 188 16.87 -8.23 -8.85
C TYR A 188 16.07 -7.03 -8.36
N GLU A 189 15.91 -6.00 -9.20
CA GLU A 189 15.05 -4.86 -8.91
C GLU A 189 13.59 -5.31 -8.79
N MET A 190 13.09 -6.12 -9.72
CA MET A 190 11.73 -6.67 -9.62
C MET A 190 11.57 -7.56 -8.38
N VAL A 191 12.58 -8.38 -8.03
CA VAL A 191 12.54 -9.21 -6.81
C VAL A 191 12.49 -8.34 -5.56
N HIS A 192 13.28 -7.26 -5.50
CA HIS A 192 13.24 -6.30 -4.41
C HIS A 192 11.87 -5.63 -4.31
N GLN A 193 11.35 -5.09 -5.41
CA GLN A 193 10.05 -4.42 -5.46
C GLN A 193 8.90 -5.38 -5.10
N ALA A 194 8.97 -6.64 -5.53
CA ALA A 194 8.01 -7.66 -5.11
C ALA A 194 8.16 -8.01 -3.62
N GLY A 195 9.38 -8.10 -3.10
CA GLY A 195 9.66 -8.34 -1.69
C GLY A 195 9.13 -7.24 -0.76
N LEU A 196 9.17 -5.98 -1.19
CA LEU A 196 8.56 -4.84 -0.47
C LEU A 196 7.03 -4.98 -0.33
N THR A 197 6.39 -5.78 -1.19
CA THR A 197 4.94 -6.05 -1.10
C THR A 197 4.59 -7.28 -0.26
N CYS A 198 5.59 -7.97 0.31
CA CYS A 198 5.38 -9.20 1.08
C CYS A 198 5.40 -8.95 2.59
N ASP A 199 4.29 -9.28 3.26
CA ASP A 199 4.11 -9.12 4.70
C ASP A 199 4.46 -10.42 5.45
N TYR A 200 5.74 -10.63 5.78
CA TYR A 200 6.21 -11.86 6.44
C TYR A 200 6.48 -11.72 7.94
N SER A 201 6.44 -10.50 8.48
CA SER A 201 6.66 -10.24 9.91
C SER A 201 5.36 -9.88 10.60
N GLU A 202 4.98 -10.62 11.64
CA GLU A 202 3.88 -10.21 12.52
C GLU A 202 4.19 -8.82 13.11
N LEU A 203 3.27 -7.87 12.94
CA LEU A 203 3.39 -6.56 13.57
C LEU A 203 3.43 -6.73 15.10
N PRO A 204 4.24 -5.94 15.81
CA PRO A 204 4.33 -6.06 17.26
C PRO A 204 2.98 -5.78 17.91
N HIS A 205 2.57 -6.63 18.84
CA HIS A 205 1.36 -6.42 19.61
C HIS A 205 1.57 -5.25 20.59
N HIS A 206 0.95 -4.10 20.30
CA HIS A 206 0.98 -2.91 21.14
C HIS A 206 -0.40 -2.25 21.19
N ILE A 207 -0.89 -1.99 22.39
CA ILE A 207 -2.12 -1.20 22.60
C ILE A 207 -1.69 0.19 23.05
N SER A 208 -1.95 1.19 22.20
CA SER A 208 -1.59 2.57 22.49
C SER A 208 -2.39 3.14 23.66
N THR A 209 -1.72 3.93 24.51
CA THR A 209 -2.36 4.74 25.54
C THR A 209 -3.08 5.95 24.92
N GLU A 210 -4.01 6.56 25.65
CA GLU A 210 -4.70 7.78 25.19
C GLU A 210 -3.72 8.92 24.83
N GLN A 211 -2.62 9.04 25.58
CA GLN A 211 -1.59 10.06 25.35
C GLN A 211 -0.82 9.80 24.04
N GLU A 212 -0.48 8.54 23.76
CA GLU A 212 0.15 8.14 22.50
C GLU A 212 -0.79 8.37 21.32
N ILE A 213 -2.08 8.02 21.48
CA ILE A 213 -3.12 8.27 20.47
C ILE A 213 -3.21 9.77 20.17
N GLU A 214 -3.28 10.64 21.18
CA GLU A 214 -3.32 12.09 20.96
C GLU A 214 -2.07 12.62 20.24
N TYR A 215 -0.88 12.12 20.61
CA TYR A 215 0.37 12.49 19.92
C TYR A 215 0.38 12.04 18.45
N LEU A 216 -0.08 10.82 18.17
CA LEU A 216 -0.24 10.31 16.80
C LEU A 216 -1.22 11.16 15.99
N ILE A 217 -2.40 11.47 16.54
CA ILE A 217 -3.41 12.31 15.90
C ILE A 217 -2.86 13.71 15.60
N GLN A 218 -2.12 14.30 16.53
CA GLN A 218 -1.47 15.60 16.34
C GLN A 218 -0.42 15.55 15.22
N SER A 219 0.33 14.45 15.13
CA SER A 219 1.35 14.26 14.08
C SER A 219 0.68 14.07 12.71
N VAL A 220 -0.38 13.27 12.62
CA VAL A 220 -1.22 13.15 11.41
C VAL A 220 -1.74 14.52 10.96
N PHE A 221 -2.23 15.36 11.88
CA PHE A 221 -2.68 16.71 11.54
C PHE A 221 -1.59 17.54 10.86
N TYR A 222 -0.36 17.55 11.40
CA TYR A 222 0.74 18.31 10.82
C TYR A 222 1.23 17.74 9.49
N LEU A 223 1.27 16.41 9.34
CA LEU A 223 1.61 15.77 8.09
C LEU A 223 0.60 16.13 7.01
N LEU A 224 -0.69 15.89 7.24
CA LEU A 224 -1.77 16.18 6.29
C LEU A 224 -1.84 17.66 5.92
N LYS A 225 -1.57 18.57 6.86
CA LYS A 225 -1.54 20.02 6.61
C LYS A 225 -0.52 20.43 5.55
N ASN A 226 0.59 19.69 5.44
CA ASN A 226 1.67 19.98 4.50
C ASN A 226 1.58 19.16 3.19
N LEU A 227 0.65 18.22 3.10
CA LEU A 227 0.43 17.40 1.92
C LEU A 227 -0.62 18.04 0.99
N PRO A 228 -0.56 17.75 -0.33
CA PRO A 228 -1.62 18.12 -1.25
C PRO A 228 -2.97 17.54 -0.80
N LYS A 229 -4.07 18.29 -0.96
CA LYS A 229 -5.41 17.80 -0.63
C LYS A 229 -5.72 16.55 -1.46
N PRO A 230 -5.96 15.38 -0.83
CA PRO A 230 -6.26 14.17 -1.56
C PRO A 230 -7.68 14.19 -2.14
N THR A 231 -7.93 13.32 -3.12
CA THR A 231 -9.27 13.09 -3.69
C THR A 231 -10.09 12.08 -2.88
N LEU A 232 -9.39 11.17 -2.20
CA LEU A 232 -9.92 10.07 -1.41
C LEU A 232 -9.02 9.85 -0.19
N VAL A 233 -9.61 9.45 0.92
CA VAL A 233 -8.90 8.90 2.08
C VAL A 233 -9.46 7.51 2.35
N THR A 234 -8.58 6.55 2.58
CA THR A 234 -8.95 5.20 3.02
C THR A 234 -8.38 4.98 4.41
N ILE A 235 -9.17 4.42 5.31
CA ILE A 235 -8.78 4.12 6.68
C ILE A 235 -9.05 2.65 6.95
N ALA A 236 -8.02 1.89 7.28
CA ALA A 236 -8.19 0.55 7.80
C ALA A 236 -8.60 0.64 9.27
N ARG A 237 -9.87 0.32 9.55
CA ARG A 237 -10.41 0.33 10.91
C ARG A 237 -9.98 -0.90 11.72
N SER A 238 -9.78 -2.04 11.04
CA SER A 238 -9.31 -3.32 11.59
C SER A 238 -9.92 -3.69 12.96
N SER A 239 -11.25 -3.56 13.06
CA SER A 239 -12.01 -3.79 14.29
C SER A 239 -12.62 -5.18 14.39
N LEU A 240 -12.46 -6.01 13.35
CA LEU A 240 -13.09 -7.34 13.24
C LEU A 240 -12.07 -8.48 13.30
N ASP A 241 -10.78 -8.13 13.32
CA ASP A 241 -9.60 -8.97 13.26
C ASP A 241 -8.64 -8.71 14.45
N ASP A 242 -9.17 -8.09 15.52
CA ASP A 242 -8.48 -7.77 16.79
C ASP A 242 -7.19 -6.93 16.67
N TYR A 243 -6.89 -6.39 15.49
CA TYR A 243 -5.76 -5.47 15.26
C TYR A 243 -5.98 -4.10 15.92
N CYS A 244 -7.21 -3.57 15.89
CA CYS A 244 -7.58 -2.35 16.60
C CYS A 244 -8.51 -2.69 17.78
N PRO A 245 -8.13 -2.35 19.04
CA PRO A 245 -8.96 -2.63 20.21
C PRO A 245 -10.36 -2.02 20.07
N SER A 246 -11.39 -2.85 20.26
CA SER A 246 -12.80 -2.45 20.11
C SER A 246 -13.21 -1.30 21.04
N GLU A 247 -12.54 -1.15 22.18
CA GLU A 247 -12.76 -0.06 23.14
C GLU A 247 -12.16 1.29 22.68
N GLN A 248 -11.17 1.28 21.79
CA GLN A 248 -10.45 2.48 21.33
C GLN A 248 -10.85 2.91 19.91
N VAL A 249 -11.26 1.96 19.07
CA VAL A 249 -11.42 2.16 17.62
C VAL A 249 -12.35 3.32 17.25
N ASP A 250 -13.49 3.47 17.93
CA ASP A 250 -14.44 4.55 17.67
C ASP A 250 -13.89 5.92 18.08
N ALA A 251 -13.17 5.97 19.20
CA ALA A 251 -12.55 7.20 19.68
C ALA A 251 -11.43 7.66 18.75
N ILE A 252 -10.57 6.74 18.30
CA ILE A 252 -9.50 7.01 17.32
C ILE A 252 -10.11 7.50 16.01
N GLN A 253 -11.11 6.79 15.49
CA GLN A 253 -11.78 7.14 14.25
C GLN A 253 -12.34 8.57 14.29
N GLU A 254 -13.05 8.94 15.36
CA GLU A 254 -13.63 10.28 15.47
C GLU A 254 -12.55 11.37 15.62
N LYS A 255 -11.40 11.06 16.24
CA LYS A 255 -10.25 11.99 16.25
C LYS A 255 -9.68 12.21 14.85
N VAL A 256 -9.47 11.14 14.07
CA VAL A 256 -8.99 11.26 12.66
C VAL A 256 -10.01 12.02 11.81
N LEU A 257 -11.30 11.72 11.92
CA LEU A 257 -12.35 12.43 11.20
C LEU A 257 -12.40 13.91 11.56
N ARG A 258 -12.19 14.28 12.83
CA ARG A 258 -12.08 15.69 13.26
C ARG A 258 -10.90 16.40 12.60
N VAL A 259 -9.73 15.75 12.51
CA VAL A 259 -8.56 16.27 11.78
C VAL A 259 -8.90 16.49 10.30
N LEU A 260 -9.50 15.50 9.63
CA LEU A 260 -9.88 15.59 8.22
C LEU A 260 -10.91 16.71 7.96
N ARG A 261 -11.94 16.83 8.81
CA ARG A 261 -12.94 17.92 8.72
C ARG A 261 -12.30 19.30 8.92
N SER A 262 -11.38 19.41 9.87
CA SER A 262 -10.65 20.66 10.16
C SER A 262 -9.79 21.12 8.97
N LEU A 263 -9.10 20.18 8.31
CA LEU A 263 -8.20 20.49 7.19
C LEU A 263 -8.93 20.63 5.84
N TYR A 264 -9.95 19.81 5.58
CA TYR A 264 -10.52 19.64 4.24
C TYR A 264 -11.98 20.05 4.10
N GLY A 265 -12.68 20.35 5.20
CA GLY A 265 -14.07 20.77 5.23
C GLY A 265 -15.06 19.60 5.21
N THR A 266 -16.08 19.68 4.36
CA THR A 266 -17.13 18.65 4.23
C THR A 266 -16.54 17.34 3.71
N LEU A 267 -16.90 16.23 4.36
CA LEU A 267 -16.49 14.87 4.01
C LEU A 267 -17.70 14.06 3.53
N ASP A 268 -17.51 13.23 2.50
CA ASP A 268 -18.45 12.18 2.10
C ASP A 268 -17.98 10.89 2.78
N LEU A 269 -18.67 10.52 3.86
CA LEU A 269 -18.24 9.45 4.75
C LEU A 269 -18.96 8.15 4.40
N HIS A 270 -18.18 7.12 4.09
CA HIS A 270 -18.71 5.80 3.77
C HIS A 270 -18.29 4.76 4.83
N LEU A 271 -19.12 4.67 5.87
CA LEU A 271 -18.91 3.82 7.05
C LEU A 271 -19.51 2.41 6.85
N VAL A 272 -18.89 1.62 5.98
CA VAL A 272 -19.39 0.29 5.56
C VAL A 272 -19.56 -0.71 6.71
N TYR A 273 -18.85 -0.50 7.82
CA TYR A 273 -18.96 -1.35 8.99
C TYR A 273 -20.26 -1.18 9.78
N SER A 274 -21.00 -0.09 9.54
CA SER A 274 -22.26 0.23 10.22
C SER A 274 -23.50 -0.36 9.54
N ALA A 275 -23.36 -1.09 8.43
CA ALA A 275 -24.49 -1.65 7.71
C ALA A 275 -24.78 -3.10 8.14
N GLU A 276 -25.63 -3.26 9.16
CA GLU A 276 -26.62 -4.34 9.13
C GLU A 276 -27.88 -3.80 8.43
N SER A 277 -28.01 -4.00 7.12
CA SER A 277 -29.29 -4.20 6.40
C SER A 277 -29.08 -4.25 4.88
N SER A 278 -29.28 -5.47 4.37
CA SER A 278 -29.68 -5.96 3.03
C SER A 278 -29.49 -5.11 1.75
N PRO A 279 -29.13 -5.74 0.62
CA PRO A 279 -29.26 -5.11 -0.69
C PRO A 279 -30.75 -4.97 -1.09
N PRO A 280 -31.13 -3.98 -1.93
CA PRO A 280 -32.33 -4.07 -2.75
C PRO A 280 -32.19 -5.11 -3.87
#